data_AF-A0AAI8DKD0-F1
#
_entry.id   AF-A0AAI8DKD0-F1
#
_cell.length_a   1.000
_cell.length_b   1.000
_cell.length_c   1.000
_cell.angle_alpha   90.00
_cell.angle_beta   90.00
_cell.angle_gamma   90.00
#
_symmetry.space_group_name_H-M   'P 1'
#
loop_
_entity.id
_entity.type
_entity.pdbx_description
1 polymer ?
#
loop_
_entity_poly.entity_id
_entity_poly.type
_entity_poly.pdbx_seq_one_letter_code
_entity_poly.pdbx_strand_id
1 'polypeptide(L)'
;MEISNFSIILEQVLKYSAYLYKNFSFPLLLLIVILVFRKEISGLLNRIRQINFENNAGRVSVSLAEIGRLKDEMESSESFQILQLGGEDPRDNIHLGVGPNTTEENNKFNEYFSLINLPEKVFKEVAKNGHIKTIEHLYNAFEFLTKDFQNENYEPTKIIKSIYHTVRDIDRNGGYLFDDDLVYRYRSFIQLACLELMQNNEIESED
;
A
#
# COMPACT_ATOMS: atom_id res chain seq x y z
N MET A 1 -11.74 41.40 -42.23
CA MET A 1 -13.01 40.75 -42.61
C MET A 1 -12.95 39.27 -42.19
N GLU A 2 -12.77 39.00 -40.89
CA GLU A 2 -12.59 37.62 -40.36
C GLU A 2 -13.43 37.38 -39.09
N ILE A 3 -13.69 38.43 -38.30
CA ILE A 3 -14.54 38.40 -37.09
C ILE A 3 -15.98 37.94 -37.39
N SER A 4 -16.50 38.26 -38.59
CA SER A 4 -17.86 37.88 -39.01
C SER A 4 -18.05 36.36 -39.13
N ASN A 5 -17.03 35.63 -39.58
CA ASN A 5 -17.16 34.18 -39.79
C ASN A 5 -17.15 33.42 -38.47
N PHE A 6 -16.34 33.85 -37.50
CA PHE A 6 -16.30 33.23 -36.17
C PHE A 6 -17.62 33.41 -35.41
N SER A 7 -18.21 34.61 -35.46
CA SER A 7 -19.51 34.89 -34.83
C SER A 7 -20.63 34.02 -35.42
N ILE A 8 -20.64 33.83 -36.74
CA ILE A 8 -21.66 33.02 -37.43
C ILE A 8 -21.49 31.53 -37.08
N ILE A 9 -20.25 31.03 -37.05
CA ILE A 9 -19.95 29.64 -36.66
C ILE A 9 -20.34 29.40 -35.20
N LEU A 10 -20.02 30.33 -34.30
CA LEU A 10 -20.36 30.23 -32.89
C LEU A 10 -21.89 30.22 -32.68
N GLU A 11 -22.62 31.07 -33.41
CA GLU A 11 -24.08 31.12 -33.33
C GLU A 11 -24.73 29.82 -33.85
N GLN A 12 -24.18 29.24 -34.92
CA GLN A 12 -24.63 27.94 -35.41
C GLN A 12 -24.34 26.82 -34.40
N VAL A 13 -23.15 26.79 -33.80
CA VAL A 13 -22.79 25.81 -32.77
C VAL A 13 -23.69 25.93 -31.54
N LEU A 14 -24.02 27.15 -31.11
CA LEU A 14 -24.94 27.41 -30.00
C LEU A 14 -26.38 26.97 -30.31
N LYS A 15 -26.85 27.18 -31.55
CA LYS A 15 -28.18 26.71 -31.98
C LYS A 15 -28.24 25.18 -32.01
N TYR A 16 -27.18 24.54 -32.50
CA TYR A 16 -27.06 23.08 -32.51
C TYR A 16 -26.97 22.49 -31.10
N SER A 17 -26.21 23.11 -30.18
CA SER A 17 -26.10 22.63 -28.81
C SER A 17 -27.41 22.80 -28.03
N ALA A 18 -28.12 23.92 -28.22
CA ALA A 18 -29.44 24.14 -27.65
C ALA A 18 -30.47 23.12 -28.18
N TYR A 19 -30.42 22.78 -29.47
CA TYR A 19 -31.25 21.74 -30.08
C TYR A 19 -30.97 20.36 -29.48
N LEU A 20 -29.69 19.99 -29.33
CA LEU A 20 -29.30 18.72 -28.73
C LEU A 20 -29.73 18.64 -27.25
N TYR A 21 -29.58 19.73 -26.50
CA TYR A 21 -29.97 19.80 -25.09
C TYR A 21 -31.48 19.68 -24.87
N LYS A 22 -32.28 20.21 -25.79
CA LYS A 22 -33.74 20.16 -25.71
C LYS A 22 -34.33 18.79 -26.05
N ASN A 23 -33.67 18.03 -26.94
CA ASN A 23 -34.21 16.78 -27.48
C ASN A 23 -33.59 15.52 -26.87
N PHE A 24 -32.49 15.64 -26.12
CA PHE A 24 -31.81 14.52 -25.48
C PHE A 24 -31.64 14.76 -23.99
N SER A 25 -31.87 13.71 -23.19
CA SER A 25 -31.54 13.77 -21.76
C SER A 25 -30.03 13.96 -21.59
N PHE A 26 -29.61 14.70 -20.57
CA PHE A 26 -28.20 14.99 -20.29
C PHE A 26 -27.28 13.74 -20.35
N PRO A 27 -27.68 12.56 -19.85
CA PRO A 27 -26.89 11.33 -19.99
C PRO A 27 -26.70 10.88 -21.44
N LEU A 28 -27.72 11.04 -22.29
CA LEU A 28 -27.65 10.62 -23.69
C LEU A 28 -26.81 11.58 -24.52
N LEU A 29 -26.84 12.86 -24.19
CA LEU A 29 -25.99 13.89 -24.79
C LEU A 29 -24.51 13.67 -24.45
N LEU A 30 -24.21 13.35 -23.18
CA LEU A 30 -22.87 12.94 -22.75
C LEU A 30 -22.38 11.72 -23.55
N LEU A 31 -23.27 10.74 -23.75
CA LEU A 31 -22.95 9.52 -24.49
C LEU A 31 -22.67 9.79 -25.97
N ILE A 32 -23.43 10.69 -26.60
CA ILE A 32 -23.19 11.16 -27.98
C ILE A 32 -21.82 11.86 -28.06
N VAL A 33 -21.49 12.74 -27.11
CA VAL A 33 -20.18 13.42 -27.05
C VAL A 33 -19.05 12.39 -26.92
N ILE A 34 -19.17 11.41 -26.02
CA ILE A 34 -18.18 10.35 -25.86
C ILE A 34 -18.01 9.53 -27.15
N LEU A 35 -19.10 9.24 -27.87
CA LEU A 35 -19.07 8.49 -29.13
C LEU A 35 -18.42 9.29 -30.27
N VAL A 36 -18.81 10.55 -30.46
CA VAL A 36 -18.30 11.41 -31.54
C VAL A 36 -16.82 11.68 -31.34
N PHE A 37 -16.42 12.03 -30.12
CA PHE A 37 -15.03 12.36 -29.79
C PHE A 37 -14.24 11.15 -29.32
N ARG A 38 -14.72 9.93 -29.56
CA ARG A 38 -14.09 8.69 -29.06
C ARG A 38 -12.62 8.63 -29.44
N LYS A 39 -12.25 9.06 -30.64
CA LYS A 39 -10.87 8.99 -31.15
C LYS A 39 -9.99 10.07 -30.52
N GLU A 40 -10.47 11.31 -30.37
CA GLU A 40 -9.70 12.36 -29.69
C GLU A 40 -9.59 12.10 -28.19
N ILE A 41 -10.66 11.66 -27.53
CA ILE A 41 -10.66 11.26 -26.11
C ILE A 41 -9.68 10.08 -25.92
N SER A 42 -9.71 9.08 -26.80
CA SER A 42 -8.75 7.96 -26.75
C SER A 42 -7.31 8.44 -26.98
N GLY A 43 -7.09 9.38 -27.91
CA GLY A 43 -5.78 9.97 -28.16
C GLY A 43 -5.24 10.80 -26.98
N LEU A 44 -6.10 11.59 -26.34
CA LEU A 44 -5.77 12.35 -25.14
C LEU A 44 -5.54 11.44 -23.93
N LEU A 45 -6.39 10.44 -23.72
CA LEU A 45 -6.22 9.44 -22.67
C LEU A 45 -4.94 8.62 -22.88
N ASN A 46 -4.62 8.25 -24.12
CA ASN A 46 -3.37 7.54 -24.43
C ASN A 46 -2.14 8.42 -24.23
N ARG A 47 -2.21 9.73 -24.55
CA ARG A 47 -1.13 10.68 -24.26
C ARG A 47 -0.96 10.93 -22.76
N ILE A 48 -2.05 11.10 -22.01
CA ILE A 48 -2.02 11.23 -20.54
C ILE A 48 -1.51 9.94 -19.90
N ARG A 49 -1.94 8.77 -20.40
CA ARG A 49 -1.40 7.48 -19.99
C ARG A 49 0.08 7.39 -20.33
N GLN A 50 0.53 7.66 -21.56
CA GLN A 50 1.94 7.55 -21.93
C GLN A 50 2.84 8.51 -21.15
N ILE A 51 2.43 9.76 -20.92
CA ILE A 51 3.25 10.74 -20.19
C ILE A 51 3.45 10.33 -18.71
N ASN A 52 2.43 9.74 -18.08
CA ASN A 52 2.56 9.20 -16.72
C ASN A 52 3.22 7.80 -16.68
N PHE A 53 2.97 6.95 -17.68
CA PHE A 53 3.51 5.58 -17.74
C PHE A 53 4.98 5.53 -18.19
N GLU A 54 5.45 6.31 -19.16
CA GLU A 54 6.85 6.21 -19.63
C GLU A 54 7.87 6.62 -18.57
N ASN A 55 7.59 7.63 -17.75
CA ASN A 55 8.51 8.06 -16.69
C ASN A 55 8.37 7.27 -15.39
N ASN A 56 7.15 6.84 -15.03
CA ASN A 56 6.92 6.17 -13.75
C ASN A 56 6.87 4.64 -13.85
N ALA A 57 6.52 4.05 -15.00
CA ALA A 57 6.45 2.58 -15.12
C ALA A 57 7.84 1.94 -14.96
N GLY A 58 8.90 2.58 -15.45
CA GLY A 58 10.27 2.13 -15.20
C GLY A 58 10.61 2.12 -13.70
N ARG A 59 10.24 3.18 -12.97
CA ARG A 59 10.45 3.27 -11.52
C ARG A 59 9.63 2.24 -10.75
N VAL A 60 8.35 2.09 -11.10
CA VAL A 60 7.46 1.08 -10.51
C VAL A 60 7.99 -0.34 -10.79
N SER A 61 8.51 -0.62 -11.99
CA SER A 61 9.09 -1.93 -12.30
C SER A 61 10.35 -2.24 -11.48
N VAL A 62 11.20 -1.23 -11.23
CA VAL A 62 12.38 -1.39 -10.38
C VAL A 62 11.95 -1.64 -8.93
N SER A 63 10.98 -0.87 -8.41
CA SER A 63 10.46 -1.09 -7.06
C SER A 63 9.77 -2.45 -6.91
N LEU A 64 9.06 -2.94 -7.92
CA LEU A 64 8.47 -4.28 -7.90
C LEU A 64 9.53 -5.39 -7.94
N ALA A 65 10.60 -5.21 -8.72
CA ALA A 65 11.73 -6.14 -8.72
C ALA A 65 12.43 -6.15 -7.36
N GLU A 66 12.59 -4.98 -6.74
CA GLU A 66 13.16 -4.86 -5.40
C GLU A 66 12.28 -5.52 -4.33
N ILE A 67 10.95 -5.42 -4.44
CA ILE A 67 10.04 -6.19 -3.58
C ILE A 67 10.28 -7.69 -3.71
N GLY A 68 10.48 -8.20 -4.93
CA GLY A 68 10.82 -9.61 -5.14
C GLY A 68 12.11 -10.00 -4.41
N ARG A 69 13.17 -9.20 -4.59
CA ARG A 69 14.46 -9.40 -3.90
C ARG A 69 14.31 -9.37 -2.37
N LEU A 70 13.54 -8.42 -1.85
CA LEU A 70 13.27 -8.27 -0.42
C LEU A 70 12.43 -9.43 0.15
N LYS A 71 11.55 -10.05 -0.64
CA LYS A 71 10.84 -11.28 -0.24
C LYS A 71 11.83 -12.43 0.00
N ASP A 72 12.80 -12.59 -0.89
CA ASP A 72 13.82 -13.64 -0.76
C ASP A 72 14.74 -13.37 0.45
N GLU A 73 15.14 -12.11 0.68
CA GLU A 73 15.91 -11.71 1.87
C GLU A 73 15.14 -11.97 3.17
N MET A 74 13.85 -11.63 3.19
CA MET A 74 12.95 -11.87 4.31
C MET A 74 12.87 -13.36 4.65
N GLU A 75 12.69 -14.23 3.66
CA GLU A 75 12.62 -15.69 3.86
C GLU A 75 13.94 -16.27 4.39
N SER A 76 15.07 -15.78 3.90
CA SER A 76 16.40 -16.17 4.41
C SER A 76 16.63 -15.69 5.85
N SER A 77 16.23 -14.46 6.17
CA SER A 77 16.36 -13.87 7.50
C SER A 77 15.44 -14.57 8.51
N GLU A 78 14.21 -14.89 8.11
CA GLU A 78 13.25 -15.63 8.93
C GLU A 78 13.79 -17.00 9.34
N SER A 79 14.38 -17.72 8.39
CA SER A 79 15.02 -19.02 8.65
C SER A 79 16.15 -18.90 9.69
N PHE A 80 16.92 -17.82 9.65
CA PHE A 80 18.00 -17.56 10.60
C PHE A 80 17.46 -17.19 12.00
N GLN A 81 16.42 -16.37 12.08
CA GLN A 81 15.77 -15.99 13.34
C GLN A 81 15.17 -17.21 14.06
N ILE A 82 14.47 -18.10 13.33
CA ILE A 82 13.91 -19.32 13.92
C ILE A 82 15.02 -20.22 14.49
N LEU A 83 16.15 -20.34 13.80
CA LEU A 83 17.30 -21.10 14.31
C LEU A 83 17.88 -20.50 15.60
N GLN A 84 17.97 -19.17 15.69
CA GLN A 84 18.45 -18.49 16.89
C GLN A 84 17.50 -18.65 18.08
N LEU A 85 16.19 -18.74 17.83
CA LEU A 85 15.16 -18.89 18.85
C LEU A 85 14.94 -20.35 19.30
N GLY A 86 15.87 -21.25 18.98
CA GLY A 86 15.86 -22.64 19.43
C GLY A 86 15.35 -23.64 18.39
N GLY A 87 15.10 -23.21 17.14
CA GLY A 87 14.77 -24.08 16.01
C GLY A 87 13.29 -24.47 15.89
N GLU A 88 12.47 -24.18 16.90
CA GLU A 88 11.01 -24.22 16.81
C GLU A 88 10.47 -22.82 16.50
N ASP A 89 9.40 -22.74 15.70
CA ASP A 89 8.80 -21.45 15.37
C ASP A 89 8.12 -20.86 16.61
N PRO A 90 8.61 -19.74 17.17
CA PRO A 90 8.06 -19.17 18.39
C PRO A 90 6.60 -18.69 18.21
N ARG A 91 6.16 -18.47 16.97
CA ARG A 91 4.80 -18.01 16.66
C ARG A 91 3.74 -19.09 16.95
N ASP A 92 4.13 -20.36 16.92
CA ASP A 92 3.23 -21.49 17.22
C ASP A 92 2.89 -21.59 18.71
N ASN A 93 3.75 -21.02 19.58
CA ASN A 93 3.63 -21.10 21.03
C ASN A 93 3.03 -19.84 21.67
N ILE A 94 2.62 -18.84 20.88
CA ILE A 94 2.04 -17.60 21.41
C ILE A 94 0.63 -17.87 21.93
N HIS A 95 0.51 -18.04 23.25
CA HIS A 95 -0.77 -17.94 23.93
C HIS A 95 -1.19 -16.47 23.98
N LEU A 96 -2.15 -16.11 23.12
CA LEU A 96 -2.76 -14.78 23.07
C LEU A 96 -3.51 -14.50 24.40
N GLY A 97 -2.78 -14.02 25.39
CA GLY A 97 -3.34 -13.57 26.66
C GLY A 97 -4.29 -12.39 26.47
N VAL A 98 -5.31 -12.31 27.32
CA VAL A 98 -6.19 -11.15 27.41
C VAL A 98 -5.36 -9.98 27.96
N GLY A 99 -5.05 -9.01 27.09
CA GLY A 99 -4.19 -7.86 27.42
C GLY A 99 -4.71 -7.00 28.59
N PRO A 100 -3.85 -6.15 29.20
CA PRO A 100 -4.22 -5.34 30.36
C PRO A 100 -5.27 -4.28 29.99
N ASN A 101 -6.07 -3.83 30.97
CA ASN A 101 -7.16 -2.84 30.80
C ASN A 101 -6.79 -1.47 31.40
N THR A 102 -6.48 -0.45 30.58
CA THR A 102 -6.51 1.02 30.87
C THR A 102 -6.02 1.85 29.65
N THR A 103 -6.33 3.13 29.44
CA THR A 103 -7.62 3.73 29.08
C THR A 103 -7.51 4.50 27.74
N GLU A 104 -6.35 4.51 27.06
CA GLU A 104 -6.15 5.11 25.72
C GLU A 104 -4.88 4.56 25.04
N GLU A 105 -3.75 4.48 25.76
CA GLU A 105 -2.51 3.84 25.27
C GLU A 105 -2.70 2.33 25.04
N ASN A 106 -3.47 1.62 25.89
CA ASN A 106 -3.83 0.23 25.58
C ASN A 106 -4.69 0.13 24.33
N ASN A 107 -5.43 1.17 23.91
CA ASN A 107 -6.23 1.03 22.69
C ASN A 107 -5.31 0.93 21.48
N LYS A 108 -4.32 1.83 21.38
CA LYS A 108 -3.35 1.82 20.28
C LYS A 108 -2.39 0.63 20.36
N PHE A 109 -1.91 0.28 21.55
CA PHE A 109 -1.12 -0.93 21.77
C PHE A 109 -1.92 -2.18 21.38
N ASN A 110 -3.15 -2.35 21.87
CA ASN A 110 -3.98 -3.52 21.55
C ASN A 110 -4.32 -3.56 20.05
N GLU A 111 -4.55 -2.42 19.42
CA GLU A 111 -4.76 -2.33 17.98
C GLU A 111 -3.56 -2.88 17.22
N TYR A 112 -2.36 -2.34 17.46
CA TYR A 112 -1.12 -2.75 16.78
C TYR A 112 -0.69 -4.17 17.12
N PHE A 113 -0.77 -4.54 18.40
CA PHE A 113 -0.51 -5.89 18.86
C PHE A 113 -1.47 -6.88 18.19
N SER A 114 -2.76 -6.56 18.09
CA SER A 114 -3.74 -7.42 17.42
C SER A 114 -3.53 -7.49 15.91
N LEU A 115 -3.12 -6.39 15.26
CA LEU A 115 -2.83 -6.37 13.83
C LEU A 115 -1.65 -7.30 13.49
N ILE A 116 -0.62 -7.29 14.34
CA ILE A 116 0.56 -8.14 14.17
C ILE A 116 0.28 -9.58 14.60
N ASN A 117 -0.51 -9.84 15.64
CA ASN A 117 -0.65 -11.18 16.20
C ASN A 117 -1.92 -11.95 15.77
N LEU A 118 -2.90 -11.30 15.14
CA LEU A 118 -4.12 -11.94 14.65
C LEU A 118 -4.22 -11.86 13.12
N PRO A 119 -4.00 -12.97 12.38
CA PRO A 119 -4.07 -12.97 10.91
C PRO A 119 -5.39 -12.43 10.33
N GLU A 120 -6.51 -12.68 11.01
CA GLU A 120 -7.84 -12.19 10.59
C GLU A 120 -7.93 -10.65 10.58
N LYS A 121 -7.16 -9.96 11.43
CA LYS A 121 -7.14 -8.50 11.47
C LYS A 121 -6.48 -7.94 10.20
N VAL A 122 -5.41 -8.57 9.73
CA VAL A 122 -4.73 -8.21 8.48
C VAL A 122 -5.68 -8.35 7.29
N PHE A 123 -6.42 -9.46 7.21
CA PHE A 123 -7.40 -9.65 6.12
C PHE A 123 -8.45 -8.54 6.08
N LYS A 124 -9.01 -8.18 7.24
CA LYS A 124 -9.98 -7.08 7.36
C LYS A 124 -9.36 -5.74 6.97
N GLU A 125 -8.09 -5.54 7.31
CA GLU A 125 -7.34 -4.34 6.99
C GLU A 125 -7.10 -4.20 5.48
N VAL A 126 -6.67 -5.27 4.81
CA VAL A 126 -6.52 -5.31 3.35
C VAL A 126 -7.85 -5.04 2.65
N ALA A 127 -8.94 -5.66 3.11
CA ALA A 127 -10.26 -5.47 2.52
C ALA A 127 -10.77 -4.01 2.66
N LYS A 128 -10.42 -3.34 3.75
CA LYS A 128 -10.87 -1.97 4.05
C LYS A 128 -9.99 -0.91 3.40
N ASN A 129 -8.67 -1.09 3.42
CA ASN A 129 -7.70 -0.04 3.15
C ASN A 129 -6.72 -0.38 2.00
N GLY A 130 -6.72 -1.63 1.52
CA GLY A 130 -5.84 -2.11 0.45
C GLY A 130 -4.43 -2.48 0.93
N HIS A 131 -3.66 -3.16 0.07
CA HIS A 131 -2.34 -3.73 0.39
C HIS A 131 -1.32 -2.69 0.86
N ILE A 132 -1.16 -1.60 0.10
CA ILE A 132 -0.18 -0.54 0.39
C ILE A 132 -0.42 0.07 1.77
N LYS A 133 -1.68 0.40 2.08
CA LYS A 133 -2.04 1.00 3.36
C LYS A 133 -1.91 0.00 4.50
N THR A 134 -2.20 -1.28 4.24
CA THR A 134 -2.00 -2.34 5.23
C THR A 134 -0.52 -2.51 5.59
N ILE A 135 0.39 -2.48 4.60
CA ILE A 135 1.84 -2.51 4.84
C ILE A 135 2.29 -1.30 5.66
N GLU A 136 1.76 -0.10 5.37
CA GLU A 136 2.01 1.09 6.19
C GLU A 136 1.54 0.91 7.64
N HIS A 137 0.35 0.35 7.86
CA HIS A 137 -0.15 0.12 9.22
C HIS A 137 0.64 -0.95 9.97
N LEU A 138 1.08 -2.01 9.28
CA LEU A 138 1.96 -3.03 9.85
C LEU A 138 3.34 -2.44 10.24
N TYR A 139 3.92 -1.59 9.38
CA TYR A 139 5.16 -0.89 9.69
C TYR A 139 5.02 0.03 10.92
N ASN A 140 3.94 0.82 10.98
CA ASN A 140 3.67 1.68 12.13
C ASN A 140 3.45 0.88 13.42
N ALA A 141 2.82 -0.30 13.33
CA ALA A 141 2.65 -1.21 14.45
C ALA A 141 4.00 -1.73 14.94
N PHE A 142 4.88 -2.13 14.02
CA PHE A 142 6.25 -2.55 14.32
C PHE A 142 7.04 -1.43 15.02
N GLU A 143 7.08 -0.22 14.45
CA GLU A 143 7.79 0.92 15.06
C GLU A 143 7.24 1.23 16.46
N PHE A 144 5.93 1.15 16.66
CA PHE A 144 5.32 1.41 17.96
C PHE A 144 5.68 0.35 19.00
N LEU A 145 5.58 -0.94 18.66
CA LEU A 145 5.83 -2.05 19.58
C LEU A 145 7.31 -2.24 19.91
N THR A 146 8.21 -1.80 19.04
CA THR A 146 9.66 -1.98 19.19
C THR A 146 10.41 -0.70 19.55
N LYS A 147 9.70 0.42 19.77
CA LYS A 147 10.29 1.75 19.99
C LYS A 147 11.40 1.77 21.06
N ASP A 148 11.28 0.94 22.10
CA ASP A 148 12.21 0.89 23.24
C ASP A 148 13.36 -0.12 23.03
N PHE A 149 13.32 -0.87 21.93
CA PHE A 149 14.19 -2.01 21.61
C PHE A 149 14.93 -1.86 20.27
N GLN A 150 14.75 -0.72 19.59
CA GLN A 150 15.26 -0.51 18.23
C GLN A 150 16.79 -0.43 18.20
N ASN A 151 17.42 -1.52 17.79
CA ASN A 151 18.83 -1.53 17.38
C ASN A 151 18.91 -1.23 15.88
N GLU A 152 19.46 -0.07 15.50
CA GLU A 152 19.61 0.35 14.09
C GLU A 152 20.41 -0.66 13.24
N ASN A 153 21.20 -1.53 13.88
CA ASN A 153 21.98 -2.57 13.20
C ASN A 153 21.27 -3.91 13.07
N TYR A 154 20.11 -4.11 13.70
CA TYR A 154 19.35 -5.34 13.61
C TYR A 154 18.81 -5.54 12.19
N GLU A 155 19.21 -6.66 11.58
CA GLU A 155 19.01 -6.95 10.16
C GLU A 155 17.51 -7.02 9.77
N PRO A 156 16.64 -7.68 10.56
CA PRO A 156 15.20 -7.71 10.27
C PRO A 156 14.55 -6.31 10.24
N THR A 157 14.97 -5.38 11.11
CA THR A 157 14.50 -3.99 11.05
C THR A 157 14.82 -3.34 9.70
N LYS A 158 16.01 -3.61 9.13
CA LYS A 158 16.42 -3.06 7.84
C LYS A 158 15.56 -3.60 6.70
N ILE A 159 15.27 -4.90 6.69
CA ILE A 159 14.36 -5.51 5.71
C ILE A 159 12.95 -4.92 5.84
N ILE A 160 12.42 -4.87 7.08
CA ILE A 160 11.06 -4.36 7.36
C ILE A 160 10.89 -2.93 6.83
N LYS A 161 11.87 -2.07 7.09
CA LYS A 161 11.91 -0.69 6.64
C LYS A 161 12.08 -0.55 5.13
N SER A 162 12.89 -1.41 4.52
CA SER A 162 13.14 -1.41 3.07
C SER A 162 11.88 -1.80 2.29
N ILE A 163 11.14 -2.81 2.75
CA ILE A 163 9.83 -3.18 2.18
C ILE A 163 8.86 -2.00 2.28
N TYR A 164 8.72 -1.39 3.46
CA TYR A 164 7.84 -0.23 3.65
C TYR A 164 8.17 0.91 2.67
N HIS A 165 9.44 1.34 2.59
CA HIS A 165 9.84 2.41 1.70
C HIS A 165 9.61 2.08 0.23
N THR A 166 9.91 0.84 -0.18
CA THR A 166 9.71 0.40 -1.56
C THR A 166 8.23 0.39 -1.95
N VAL A 167 7.35 -0.06 -1.05
CA VAL A 167 5.89 -0.01 -1.24
C VAL A 167 5.38 1.44 -1.31
N ARG A 168 5.90 2.34 -0.47
CA ARG A 168 5.57 3.78 -0.56
C ARG A 168 6.07 4.41 -1.85
N ASP A 169 7.19 3.96 -2.39
CA ASP A 169 7.69 4.45 -3.67
C ASP A 169 6.86 3.93 -4.85
N ILE A 170 6.32 2.71 -4.79
CA ILE A 170 5.30 2.24 -5.74
C ILE A 170 4.09 3.17 -5.73
N ASP A 171 3.53 3.47 -4.54
CA ASP A 171 2.38 4.35 -4.36
C ASP A 171 2.63 5.76 -4.92
N ARG A 172 3.77 6.37 -4.55
CA ARG A 172 4.17 7.71 -5.01
C ARG A 172 4.33 7.80 -6.52
N ASN A 173 4.76 6.71 -7.16
CA ASN A 173 4.92 6.65 -8.61
C ASN A 173 3.63 6.23 -9.34
N GLY A 174 2.51 6.10 -8.62
CA GLY A 174 1.20 5.74 -9.19
C GLY A 174 1.07 4.25 -9.56
N GLY A 175 1.95 3.41 -9.01
CA GLY A 175 1.85 1.97 -9.12
C GLY A 175 0.82 1.39 -8.15
N TYR A 176 0.36 0.17 -8.44
CA TYR A 176 -0.53 -0.59 -7.58
C TYR A 176 0.18 -1.86 -7.13
N LEU A 177 -0.11 -2.28 -5.90
CA LEU A 177 0.35 -3.52 -5.32
C LEU A 177 -0.87 -4.36 -4.96
N PHE A 178 -0.99 -5.54 -5.57
CA PHE A 178 -2.04 -6.52 -5.30
C PHE A 178 -1.37 -7.86 -5.02
N ASP A 179 -0.83 -8.00 -3.82
CA ASP A 179 -0.02 -9.15 -3.42
C ASP A 179 -0.35 -9.50 -1.97
N ASP A 180 -1.37 -10.35 -1.78
CA ASP A 180 -1.79 -10.82 -0.47
C ASP A 180 -0.65 -11.57 0.23
N ASP A 181 0.08 -12.40 -0.51
CA ASP A 181 1.22 -13.18 -0.01
C ASP A 181 2.30 -12.26 0.61
N LEU A 182 2.64 -11.16 -0.06
CA LEU A 182 3.56 -10.15 0.49
C LEU A 182 3.06 -9.61 1.83
N VAL A 183 1.79 -9.21 1.92
CA VAL A 183 1.23 -8.63 3.15
C VAL A 183 1.27 -9.63 4.30
N TYR A 184 0.91 -10.89 4.04
CA TYR A 184 0.92 -11.94 5.06
C TYR A 184 2.33 -12.28 5.52
N ARG A 185 3.26 -12.48 4.58
CA ARG A 185 4.66 -12.74 4.91
C ARG A 185 5.27 -11.57 5.69
N TYR A 186 5.00 -10.34 5.26
CA TYR A 186 5.46 -9.14 5.96
C TYR A 186 4.95 -9.06 7.40
N ARG A 187 3.67 -9.33 7.64
CA ARG A 187 3.11 -9.43 9.00
C ARG A 187 3.79 -10.54 9.80
N SER A 188 3.96 -11.72 9.21
CA SER A 188 4.57 -12.88 9.90
C SER A 188 6.02 -12.62 10.28
N PHE A 189 6.76 -11.93 9.41
CA PHE A 189 8.13 -11.51 9.65
C PHE A 189 8.25 -10.45 10.73
N ILE A 190 7.37 -9.43 10.71
CA ILE A 190 7.26 -8.44 11.79
C ILE A 190 6.98 -9.10 13.14
N GLN A 191 6.06 -10.08 13.16
CA GLN A 191 5.74 -10.80 14.39
C GLN A 191 6.98 -11.49 14.97
N LEU A 192 7.76 -12.16 14.13
CA LEU A 192 8.99 -12.84 14.55
C LEU A 192 10.04 -11.85 15.07
N ALA A 193 10.28 -10.76 14.33
CA ALA A 193 11.21 -9.72 14.72
C ALA A 193 10.83 -9.06 16.07
N CYS A 194 9.54 -8.84 16.31
CA CYS A 194 9.06 -8.33 17.60
C CYS A 194 9.38 -9.30 18.75
N LEU A 195 9.21 -10.61 18.55
CA LEU A 195 9.48 -11.62 19.58
C LEU A 195 10.98 -11.70 19.89
N GLU A 196 11.83 -11.75 18.85
CA GLU A 196 13.28 -11.80 19.04
C GLU A 196 13.81 -10.56 19.78
N LEU A 197 13.31 -9.37 19.41
CA LEU A 197 13.67 -8.14 20.11
C LEU A 197 13.20 -8.14 21.57
N MET A 198 11.99 -8.62 21.86
CA MET A 198 11.51 -8.69 23.26
C MET A 198 12.35 -9.67 24.08
N GLN A 199 12.69 -10.85 23.53
CA GLN A 199 13.46 -11.87 24.24
C GLN A 199 14.91 -11.44 24.51
N ASN A 200 15.58 -10.80 23.54
CA ASN A 200 16.95 -10.34 23.72
C ASN A 200 17.06 -9.27 24.83
N ASN A 201 16.04 -8.44 25.02
CA ASN A 201 16.03 -7.42 26.07
C ASN A 201 15.71 -7.98 27.46
N GLU A 202 14.91 -9.05 27.57
CA GLU A 202 14.72 -9.74 28.86
C GLU A 202 16.04 -10.32 29.36
N ILE A 203 16.85 -10.90 28.47
CA ILE A 203 18.16 -11.48 28.79
C ILE A 203 19.15 -10.39 29.26
N GLU A 204 19.19 -9.22 28.62
CA GLU A 204 20.07 -8.11 29.03
C GLU A 204 19.66 -7.46 30.37
N SER A 205 18.43 -7.68 30.85
CA SER A 205 17.93 -7.11 32.10
C SER A 205 18.19 -7.97 33.35
N GLU A 206 18.63 -9.22 33.16
CA GLU A 206 18.95 -10.16 34.26
C GLU A 206 20.45 -10.17 34.65
N ASP A 207 21.31 -9.43 33.94
CA ASP A 207 22.74 -9.20 34.25
C ASP A 207 22.99 -7.83 34.93
#